data_AF-Q6D9R2-F1
#
_entry.id   AF-Q6D9R2-F1
#
_cell.length_a   1.000
_cell.length_b   1.000
_cell.length_c   1.000
_cell.angle_alpha   90.00
_cell.angle_beta   90.00
_cell.angle_gamma   90.00
#
_symmetry.space_group_name_H-M   'P 1'
#
loop_
_entity.id
_entity.type
_entity.pdbx_description
1 polymer ?
#
loop_
_entity_poly.entity_id
_entity_poly.type
_entity_poly.pdbx_seq_one_letter_code
_entity_poly.pdbx_strand_id
1 'polypeptide(L)'
;MLKTPLVIGSILLTSQFPANADVNWHVGDFVRQTQRWDEGSNQFLSGAAEGEGEGCWQITATTPERIALKLISGHFKPWWSDKPIAIGESDEWFDSGIYKEANPNMPPLSEIKATFSTVASCKP
;
A
#
# COMPACT_ATOMS: atom_id res chain seq x y z
N MET A 1 31.46 -4.03 52.74
CA MET A 1 30.40 -3.11 52.29
C MET A 1 30.40 -3.09 50.76
N LEU A 2 29.45 -3.79 50.14
CA LEU A 2 29.23 -3.77 48.68
C LEU A 2 28.62 -2.43 48.28
N LYS A 3 29.13 -1.82 47.21
CA LYS A 3 28.40 -0.81 46.43
C LYS A 3 28.47 -1.18 44.96
N THR A 4 27.41 -1.80 44.48
CA THR A 4 27.12 -2.03 43.07
C THR A 4 26.42 -0.80 42.52
N PRO A 5 26.93 -0.11 41.48
CA PRO A 5 26.11 0.76 40.69
C PRO A 5 25.49 -0.03 39.54
N LEU A 6 24.18 -0.27 39.70
CA LEU A 6 23.26 -0.65 38.65
C LEU A 6 23.13 0.54 37.68
N VAL A 7 23.62 0.41 36.44
CA VAL A 7 23.32 1.38 35.38
C VAL A 7 22.20 0.78 34.53
N ILE A 8 20.97 1.14 34.89
CA ILE A 8 19.82 1.11 33.99
C ILE A 8 19.94 2.35 33.09
N GLY A 9 19.84 2.18 31.76
CA GLY A 9 19.90 3.35 30.88
C GLY A 9 19.63 3.08 29.42
N SER A 10 18.37 2.79 29.11
CA SER A 10 17.69 3.10 27.83
C SER A 10 18.24 2.50 26.54
N ILE A 11 17.71 1.33 26.17
CA ILE A 11 17.62 0.93 24.76
C ILE A 11 16.61 1.88 24.11
N LEU A 12 17.11 2.92 23.44
CA LEU A 12 16.34 3.65 22.45
C LEU A 12 16.05 2.67 21.31
N LEU A 13 14.92 1.96 21.38
CA LEU A 13 14.30 1.41 20.19
C LEU A 13 13.87 2.61 19.36
N THR A 14 14.76 3.07 18.50
CA THR A 14 14.36 3.85 17.33
C THR A 14 13.45 2.93 16.54
N SER A 15 12.15 3.12 16.68
CA SER A 15 11.15 2.60 15.76
C SER A 15 11.54 3.13 14.38
N GLN A 16 12.34 2.34 13.66
CA GLN A 16 12.52 2.48 12.23
C GLN A 16 11.17 2.11 11.63
N PHE A 17 10.24 3.05 11.67
CA PHE A 17 9.24 3.08 10.62
C PHE A 17 10.06 3.13 9.34
N PRO A 18 9.96 2.13 8.43
CA PRO A 18 10.42 2.36 7.09
C PRO A 18 9.60 3.56 6.63
N ALA A 19 10.24 4.74 6.60
CA ALA A 19 9.82 5.78 5.72
C ALA A 19 9.81 5.10 4.36
N ASN A 20 8.63 4.74 3.87
CA ASN A 20 8.44 4.44 2.47
C ASN A 20 8.90 5.71 1.78
N ALA A 21 10.18 5.72 1.40
CA ALA A 21 10.82 6.79 0.67
C ALA A 21 9.85 7.16 -0.44
N ASP A 22 9.46 8.44 -0.50
CA ASP A 22 8.43 8.96 -1.40
C ASP A 22 8.40 8.16 -2.70
N VAL A 23 7.42 7.25 -2.80
CA VAL A 23 7.32 6.38 -3.96
C VAL A 23 6.87 7.28 -5.10
N ASN A 24 7.85 7.78 -5.85
CA ASN A 24 7.64 8.58 -7.04
C ASN A 24 7.22 7.63 -8.16
N TRP A 25 5.93 7.37 -8.22
CA TRP A 25 5.33 6.61 -9.30
C TRP A 25 5.33 7.37 -10.60
N HIS A 26 5.68 6.67 -11.67
CA HIS A 26 5.65 7.18 -13.04
C HIS A 26 4.67 6.35 -13.87
N VAL A 27 4.08 7.00 -14.88
CA VAL A 27 3.34 6.28 -15.92
C VAL A 27 4.25 5.25 -16.57
N GLY A 28 3.79 4.01 -16.65
CA GLY A 28 4.54 2.86 -17.14
C GLY A 28 5.07 1.93 -16.06
N ASP A 29 5.18 2.40 -14.81
CA ASP A 29 5.59 1.56 -13.68
C ASP A 29 4.59 0.42 -13.45
N PHE A 30 5.12 -0.73 -13.00
CA PHE A 30 4.29 -1.86 -12.61
C PHE A 30 4.17 -1.94 -11.08
N VAL A 31 2.98 -2.24 -10.58
CA VAL A 31 2.71 -2.34 -9.15
C VAL A 31 1.88 -3.56 -8.80
N ARG A 32 2.00 -4.01 -7.54
CA ARG A 32 1.17 -5.04 -6.92
C ARG A 32 0.74 -4.61 -5.53
N GLN A 33 -0.44 -5.05 -5.11
CA GLN A 33 -0.85 -4.88 -3.72
C GLN A 33 0.02 -5.77 -2.81
N THR A 34 0.64 -5.17 -1.79
CA THR A 34 1.46 -5.86 -0.79
C THR A 34 0.95 -5.63 0.62
N GLN A 35 0.09 -4.64 0.82
CA GLN A 35 -0.57 -4.33 2.08
C GLN A 35 -2.01 -3.91 1.81
N ARG A 36 -2.83 -3.89 2.86
CA ARG A 36 -4.18 -3.33 2.83
C ARG A 36 -4.46 -2.58 4.12
N TRP A 37 -5.21 -1.48 4.03
CA TRP A 37 -5.74 -0.83 5.23
C TRP A 37 -6.90 -1.67 5.79
N ASP A 38 -6.86 -1.95 7.08
CA ASP A 38 -7.95 -2.60 7.81
C ASP A 38 -8.68 -1.56 8.65
N GLU A 39 -9.91 -1.27 8.25
CA GLU A 39 -10.76 -0.26 8.89
C GLU A 39 -11.14 -0.65 10.33
N GLY A 40 -11.23 -1.95 10.63
CA GLY A 40 -11.60 -2.44 11.96
C GLY A 40 -10.52 -2.20 13.01
N SER A 41 -9.25 -2.33 12.62
CA SER A 41 -8.09 -2.14 13.50
C SER A 41 -7.37 -0.81 13.31
N ASN A 42 -7.72 -0.03 12.27
CA ASN A 42 -7.02 1.17 11.86
C ASN A 42 -5.50 0.93 11.66
N GLN A 43 -5.16 -0.14 10.96
CA GLN A 43 -3.77 -0.52 10.69
C GLN A 43 -3.60 -1.06 9.28
N PHE A 44 -2.37 -0.95 8.76
CA PHE A 44 -2.00 -1.71 7.57
C PHE A 44 -1.72 -3.16 7.94
N LEU A 45 -2.41 -4.07 7.25
CA LEU A 45 -2.14 -5.50 7.31
C LEU A 45 -1.26 -5.91 6.14
N SER A 46 -0.38 -6.87 6.38
CA SER A 46 0.43 -7.48 5.33
C SER A 46 -0.45 -8.28 4.37
N GLY A 47 -0.14 -8.17 3.07
CA GLY A 47 -0.85 -8.84 2.00
C GLY A 47 -2.07 -8.07 1.49
N ALA A 48 -2.47 -8.41 0.27
CA ALA A 48 -3.71 -7.96 -0.32
C ALA A 48 -4.94 -8.64 0.30
N ALA A 49 -6.13 -8.12 -0.01
CA ALA A 49 -7.36 -8.84 0.28
C ALA A 49 -7.44 -10.15 -0.54
N GLU A 50 -8.29 -11.09 -0.08
CA GLU A 50 -8.54 -12.34 -0.80
C GLU A 50 -9.04 -12.04 -2.22
N GLY A 51 -8.42 -12.66 -3.22
CA GLY A 51 -8.77 -12.45 -4.63
C GLY A 51 -8.10 -11.24 -5.30
N GLU A 52 -7.38 -10.40 -4.55
CA GLU A 52 -6.76 -9.17 -5.09
C GLU A 52 -5.24 -9.28 -5.28
N GLY A 53 -4.55 -10.12 -4.51
CA GLY A 53 -3.08 -10.12 -4.42
C GLY A 53 -2.32 -10.62 -5.64
N GLU A 54 -2.97 -11.32 -6.57
CA GLU A 54 -2.32 -11.77 -7.81
C GLU A 54 -2.28 -10.70 -8.89
N GLY A 55 -3.14 -9.66 -8.78
CA GLY A 55 -3.25 -8.59 -9.76
C GLY A 55 -1.95 -7.81 -9.91
N CYS A 56 -1.42 -7.80 -11.13
CA CYS A 56 -0.26 -7.01 -11.52
C CYS A 56 -0.69 -5.90 -12.46
N TRP A 57 -0.43 -4.67 -12.05
CA TRP A 57 -0.99 -3.48 -12.68
C TRP A 57 0.10 -2.62 -13.29
N GLN A 58 -0.24 -1.88 -14.35
CA GLN A 58 0.58 -0.80 -14.88
C GLN A 58 -0.06 0.55 -14.56
N ILE A 59 0.73 1.50 -14.09
CA ILE A 59 0.29 2.88 -13.90
C ILE A 59 0.11 3.54 -15.27
N THR A 60 -1.10 4.01 -15.57
CA THR A 60 -1.43 4.67 -16.85
C THR A 60 -1.63 6.17 -16.72
N ALA A 61 -1.97 6.66 -15.53
CA ALA A 61 -2.03 8.08 -15.21
C ALA A 61 -1.82 8.32 -13.72
N THR A 62 -1.32 9.51 -13.37
CA THR A 62 -1.13 9.97 -11.99
C THR A 62 -1.60 11.41 -11.86
N THR A 63 -2.36 11.69 -10.82
CA THR A 63 -2.71 13.03 -10.35
C THR A 63 -2.30 13.16 -8.89
N PRO A 64 -2.35 14.37 -8.29
CA PRO A 64 -2.05 14.52 -6.86
C PRO A 64 -2.94 13.68 -5.93
N GLU A 65 -4.16 13.32 -6.35
CA GLU A 65 -5.15 12.65 -5.48
C GLU A 65 -5.54 11.24 -5.96
N ARG A 66 -5.11 10.84 -7.16
CA ARG A 66 -5.56 9.59 -7.81
C ARG A 66 -4.48 8.99 -8.69
N ILE A 67 -4.52 7.67 -8.86
CA ILE A 67 -3.80 6.95 -9.91
C ILE A 67 -4.79 6.14 -10.76
N ALA A 68 -4.49 6.01 -12.04
CA ALA A 68 -5.17 5.05 -12.91
C ALA A 68 -4.24 3.85 -13.15
N LEU A 69 -4.78 2.66 -12.98
CA LEU A 69 -4.09 1.39 -13.11
C LEU A 69 -4.73 0.57 -14.22
N LYS A 70 -3.94 -0.12 -15.04
CA LYS A 70 -4.41 -1.11 -16.02
C LYS A 70 -3.97 -2.51 -15.60
N LEU A 71 -4.90 -3.46 -15.53
CA LEU A 71 -4.56 -4.84 -15.18
C LEU A 71 -3.77 -5.47 -16.32
N ILE A 72 -2.52 -5.88 -16.07
CA ILE A 72 -1.66 -6.49 -17.07
C ILE A 72 -1.70 -8.01 -16.97
N SER A 73 -1.72 -8.55 -15.75
CA SER A 73 -1.79 -9.99 -15.52
C SER A 73 -2.26 -10.34 -14.11
N GLY A 74 -2.49 -11.64 -13.89
CA GLY A 74 -2.96 -12.18 -12.62
C GLY A 74 -4.48 -12.10 -12.45
N HIS A 75 -4.96 -12.70 -11.37
CA HIS A 75 -6.37 -12.62 -10.99
C HIS A 75 -6.59 -11.43 -10.06
N PHE A 76 -7.59 -10.61 -10.37
CA PHE A 76 -8.04 -9.54 -9.48
C PHE A 76 -9.56 -9.54 -9.40
N LYS A 77 -10.09 -9.84 -8.22
CA LYS A 77 -11.52 -9.81 -7.92
C LYS A 77 -11.75 -8.99 -6.63
N PRO A 78 -12.13 -7.72 -6.75
CA PRO A 78 -12.43 -6.92 -5.57
C PRO A 78 -13.76 -7.37 -4.96
N TRP A 79 -13.92 -7.15 -3.65
CA TRP A 79 -15.09 -7.61 -2.89
C TRP A 79 -16.43 -7.07 -3.41
N TRP A 80 -16.43 -5.89 -4.04
CA TRP A 80 -17.63 -5.24 -4.57
C TRP A 80 -18.02 -5.72 -5.96
N SER A 81 -17.17 -6.49 -6.63
CA SER A 81 -17.44 -6.99 -7.98
C SER A 81 -17.86 -8.46 -7.94
N ASP A 82 -18.95 -8.77 -8.63
CA ASP A 82 -19.40 -10.15 -8.84
C ASP A 82 -18.41 -10.96 -9.69
N LYS A 83 -17.63 -10.28 -10.53
CA LYS A 83 -16.69 -10.89 -11.48
C LYS A 83 -15.27 -10.34 -11.31
N PRO A 84 -14.24 -11.14 -11.63
CA PRO A 84 -12.89 -10.62 -11.74
C PRO A 84 -12.81 -9.51 -12.79
N ILE A 85 -11.96 -8.53 -12.54
CA ILE A 85 -11.62 -7.50 -13.52
C ILE A 85 -10.82 -8.16 -14.65
N ALA A 86 -11.16 -7.84 -15.89
CA ALA A 86 -10.51 -8.49 -17.03
C ALA A 86 -9.11 -7.89 -17.28
N ILE A 87 -8.19 -8.73 -17.77
CA ILE A 87 -6.88 -8.25 -18.21
C ILE A 87 -7.08 -7.20 -19.31
N GLY A 88 -6.40 -6.07 -19.17
CA GLY A 88 -6.48 -4.93 -20.05
C GLY A 88 -7.48 -3.85 -19.62
N GLU A 89 -8.34 -4.14 -18.64
CA GLU A 89 -9.22 -3.13 -18.05
C GLU A 89 -8.46 -2.19 -17.11
N SER A 90 -8.99 -0.97 -16.98
CA SER A 90 -8.42 0.06 -16.12
C SER A 90 -9.34 0.36 -14.94
N ASP A 91 -8.73 0.75 -13.82
CA ASP A 91 -9.40 1.16 -12.60
C ASP A 91 -8.70 2.39 -11.98
N GLU A 92 -9.44 3.20 -11.23
CA GLU A 92 -8.93 4.39 -10.54
C GLU A 92 -8.84 4.16 -9.04
N TRP A 93 -7.68 4.49 -8.45
CA TRP A 93 -7.39 4.28 -7.04
C TRP A 93 -7.07 5.61 -6.35
N PHE A 94 -7.60 5.78 -5.14
CA PHE A 94 -7.45 6.97 -4.29
C PHE A 94 -7.67 6.58 -2.83
N ASP A 95 -7.11 7.35 -1.89
CA ASP A 95 -7.29 7.05 -0.45
C ASP A 95 -8.77 7.04 -0.09
N SER A 96 -9.18 6.02 0.65
CA SER A 96 -10.53 5.87 1.17
C SER A 96 -10.89 7.02 2.13
N GLY A 97 -12.18 7.35 2.20
CA GLY A 97 -12.68 8.35 3.15
C GLY A 97 -12.38 7.95 4.59
N ILE A 98 -12.56 6.67 4.92
CA ILE A 98 -12.34 6.13 6.26
C ILE A 98 -10.86 6.24 6.66
N TYR A 99 -9.93 5.92 5.76
CA TYR A 99 -8.50 6.14 6.01
C TYR A 99 -8.19 7.62 6.25
N LYS A 100 -8.72 8.52 5.42
CA LYS A 100 -8.51 9.97 5.56
C LYS A 100 -9.04 10.52 6.87
N GLU A 101 -10.19 10.05 7.33
CA GLU A 101 -10.76 10.42 8.63
C GLU A 101 -9.89 9.95 9.79
N ALA A 102 -9.36 8.73 9.73
CA ALA A 102 -8.44 8.20 10.73
C ALA A 102 -7.06 8.87 10.69
N ASN A 103 -6.65 9.39 9.53
CA ASN A 103 -5.30 9.90 9.27
C ASN A 103 -5.30 11.30 8.60
N PRO A 104 -5.87 12.34 9.25
CA PRO A 104 -6.18 13.63 8.60
C PRO A 104 -4.95 14.46 8.17
N ASN A 105 -3.77 14.13 8.70
CA ASN A 105 -2.53 14.87 8.42
C ASN A 105 -1.61 14.13 7.43
N MET A 106 -2.04 13.00 6.88
CA MET A 106 -1.22 12.26 5.94
C MET A 106 -1.23 12.93 4.56
N PRO A 107 -0.11 12.84 3.80
CA PRO A 107 -0.06 13.34 2.43
C PRO A 107 -1.11 12.65 1.54
N PRO A 108 -1.53 13.29 0.45
CA PRO A 108 -2.38 12.63 -0.55
C PRO A 108 -1.76 11.33 -1.07
N LEU A 109 -2.62 10.36 -1.33
CA LEU A 109 -2.28 9.01 -1.80
C LEU A 109 -1.44 8.18 -0.82
N SER A 110 -1.39 8.53 0.47
CA SER A 110 -0.56 7.77 1.42
C SER A 110 -1.09 6.35 1.68
N GLU A 111 -2.40 6.13 1.61
CA GLU A 111 -2.97 4.78 1.68
C GLU A 111 -2.57 3.98 0.45
N ILE A 112 -2.80 4.56 -0.73
CA ILE A 112 -2.53 3.87 -1.99
C ILE A 112 -1.04 3.56 -2.12
N LYS A 113 -0.16 4.51 -1.77
CA LYS A 113 1.31 4.31 -1.74
C LYS A 113 1.78 3.27 -0.73
N ALA A 114 1.04 3.03 0.35
CA ALA A 114 1.33 1.97 1.29
C ALA A 114 0.81 0.61 0.80
N THR A 115 -0.36 0.59 0.15
CA THR A 115 -1.02 -0.60 -0.40
C THR A 115 -0.21 -1.21 -1.54
N PHE A 116 0.33 -0.40 -2.44
CA PHE A 116 1.02 -0.85 -3.64
C PHE A 116 2.54 -0.76 -3.54
N SER A 117 3.24 -1.78 -4.02
CA SER A 117 4.70 -1.76 -4.22
C SER A 117 5.05 -1.93 -5.68
N THR A 118 6.08 -1.20 -6.13
CA THR A 118 6.60 -1.31 -7.49
C THR A 118 7.25 -2.69 -7.72
N VAL A 119 7.01 -3.28 -8.88
CA VAL A 119 7.60 -4.54 -9.33
C VAL A 119 8.29 -4.34 -10.68
N ALA A 120 9.31 -5.15 -10.97
CA ALA A 120 10.11 -4.98 -12.19
C ALA A 120 9.33 -5.29 -13.48
N SER A 121 8.33 -6.17 -13.43
CA SER A 121 7.55 -6.59 -14.59
C SER A 121 6.25 -7.28 -14.20
N CYS A 122 5.20 -7.10 -15.00
CA CYS A 122 4.04 -7.99 -15.01
C CYS A 122 4.23 -9.05 -16.10
N LYS A 123 4.32 -10.32 -15.70
CA LYS A 123 4.36 -11.45 -16.65
C LYS A 123 2.92 -11.84 -17.02
N PRO A 124 2.58 -11.99 -18.31
CA PRO A 124 1.29 -12.53 -18.74
C PRO A 124 1.02 -13.93 -18.18
#